data_AF-A0A3P3DHS6-F1
#
_entry.id   AF-A0A3P3DHS6-F1
#
_cell.length_a   1.000
_cell.length_b   1.000
_cell.length_c   1.000
_cell.angle_alpha   90.00
_cell.angle_beta   90.00
_cell.angle_gamma   90.00
#
_symmetry.space_group_name_H-M   'P 1'
#
loop_
_entity.id
_entity.type
_entity.pdbx_description
1 polymer ?
#
loop_
_entity_poly.entity_id
_entity_poly.type
_entity_poly.pdbx_seq_one_letter_code
_entity_poly.pdbx_strand_id
1 'polypeptide(L)' 'MVFSDQPEFETHWLNRLLAVAGLAPVPVQHFSQGLEEILNDRQLDFYHERLMRLPAPHRTGPDSARFTEALRYALTM' A
#
# COMPACT_ATOMS: atom_id res chain seq x y z
N MET A 1 -11.35 0.43 -0.87
CA MET A 1 -10.32 1.44 -1.10
C MET A 1 -9.02 0.71 -1.42
N VAL A 2 -8.30 1.14 -2.45
CA VAL A 2 -7.01 0.52 -2.84
C VAL A 2 -5.89 1.48 -2.46
N PHE A 3 -4.81 0.96 -1.89
CA PHE A 3 -3.60 1.73 -1.58
C PHE A 3 -2.44 1.26 -2.44
N SER A 4 -1.62 2.20 -2.88
CA SER A 4 -0.44 1.94 -3.70
C SER A 4 0.68 2.93 -3.38
N ASP A 5 1.93 2.51 -3.59
CA ASP A 5 3.10 3.38 -3.63
C ASP A 5 3.24 4.11 -4.99
N GLN A 6 2.49 3.66 -6.02
CA GLN A 6 2.41 4.30 -7.34
C GLN A 6 0.94 4.49 -7.77
N PRO A 7 0.18 5.35 -7.07
CA PRO A 7 -1.27 5.48 -7.26
C PRO A 7 -1.66 5.90 -8.68
N GLU A 8 -0.86 6.73 -9.36
CA GLU A 8 -1.12 7.16 -10.74
C GLU A 8 -1.03 5.99 -11.73
N PHE A 9 0.01 5.17 -11.59
CA PHE A 9 0.24 4.00 -12.43
C PHE A 9 -0.87 2.97 -12.24
N GLU A 10 -1.18 2.64 -10.98
CA GLU A 10 -2.25 1.70 -10.64
C GLU A 10 -3.62 2.22 -11.10
N THR A 11 -3.93 3.50 -10.89
CA THR A 11 -5.18 4.11 -11.36
C THR A 11 -5.33 3.95 -12.87
N HIS A 12 -4.27 4.21 -13.64
CA HIS A 12 -4.32 4.11 -15.10
C HIS A 12 -4.70 2.69 -15.57
N TRP A 13 -3.98 1.68 -15.06
CA TRP A 13 -4.17 0.30 -15.50
C TRP A 13 -5.43 -0.33 -14.92
N LEU A 14 -5.75 -0.07 -13.66
CA LEU A 14 -6.96 -0.55 -13.01
C LEU A 14 -8.21 0.01 -13.71
N ASN A 15 -8.23 1.30 -14.04
CA ASN A 15 -9.37 1.89 -14.75
C ASN A 15 -9.59 1.24 -16.13
N ARG A 16 -8.51 0.95 -16.87
CA ARG A 16 -8.62 0.23 -18.15
C ARG A 16 -9.21 -1.17 -17.96
N LEU A 17 -8.74 -1.91 -16.96
CA LEU A 17 -9.24 -3.25 -16.65
C LEU A 17 -10.73 -3.21 -16.27
N LEU A 18 -11.12 -2.31 -15.37
CA LEU A 18 -12.50 -2.16 -14.90
C LEU A 18 -13.42 -1.75 -16.06
N ALA A 19 -12.98 -0.84 -16.93
CA ALA A 19 -13.74 -0.44 -18.11
C ALA A 19 -14.03 -1.62 -19.04
N VAL A 20 -13.04 -2.49 -19.29
CA VAL A 20 -13.23 -3.71 -20.10
C VAL A 20 -14.22 -4.67 -19.43
N ALA A 21 -14.21 -4.75 -18.10
CA ALA A 21 -15.13 -5.57 -17.32
C ALA A 21 -16.53 -4.94 -17.14
N GLY A 22 -16.78 -3.72 -17.63
CA GLY A 22 -18.03 -2.98 -17.40
C GLY A 22 -18.23 -2.55 -15.94
N LEU A 23 -17.14 -2.43 -15.18
CA LEU A 23 -17.13 -2.08 -13.76
C LEU A 23 -16.79 -0.59 -13.57
N ALA A 24 -17.32 -0.01 -12.49
CA ALA A 24 -17.02 1.37 -12.11
C ALA A 24 -15.57 1.51 -11.60
N PRO A 25 -14.90 2.65 -11.87
CA PRO A 25 -13.59 2.97 -11.30
C PRO A 25 -13.56 2.88 -9.78
N VAL A 26 -12.41 2.51 -9.23
CA VAL A 26 -12.17 2.46 -7.78
C VAL A 26 -11.06 3.45 -7.41
N PRO A 27 -11.21 4.26 -6.35
CA PRO A 27 -10.16 5.18 -5.94
C PRO A 27 -8.92 4.42 -5.45
N VAL A 28 -7.77 4.80 -5.99
CA VAL A 28 -6.44 4.38 -5.53
C VAL A 28 -5.80 5.56 -4.82
N GLN A 29 -5.40 5.35 -3.57
CA GLN A 29 -4.75 6.37 -2.75
C GLN A 29 -3.28 6.03 -2.51
N HIS A 30 -2.48 7.05 -2.23
CA HIS A 30 -1.10 6.82 -1.82
C HIS A 30 -1.08 6.12 -0.46
N PHE A 31 -0.27 5.08 -0.29
CA PHE A 31 -0.29 4.29 0.94
C PHE A 31 0.05 5.12 2.19
N SER A 32 0.92 6.14 2.06
CA SER A 32 1.31 6.99 3.20
C SER A 32 0.13 7.76 3.79
N GLN A 33 -0.82 8.21 2.95
CA GLN A 33 -2.02 8.94 3.42
C GLN A 33 -2.85 8.05 4.34
N GLY A 34 -3.04 6.78 3.97
CA GLY A 34 -3.76 5.83 4.81
C GLY A 34 -3.01 5.46 6.10
N LEU A 35 -1.66 5.50 6.08
CA LEU A 35 -0.86 5.23 7.27
C LEU A 35 -0.88 6.39 8.27
N GLU A 36 -0.81 7.62 7.80
CA GLU A 36 -0.86 8.83 8.64
C GLU A 36 -2.20 8.95 9.40
N GLU A 37 -3.28 8.41 8.84
CA GLU A 37 -4.60 8.37 9.51
C GLU A 37 -4.67 7.33 10.66
N ILE A 38 -3.82 6.30 10.64
CA ILE A 38 -3.91 5.15 11.57
C ILE A 38 -2.71 5.01 12.51
N LEU A 39 -1.56 5.59 12.18
CA LEU A 39 -0.32 5.51 12.94
C LEU A 39 0.05 6.89 13.49
N ASN A 40 0.57 6.94 14.72
CA ASN A 40 1.29 8.12 15.19
C ASN A 40 2.72 8.19 14.63
N ASP A 41 3.40 9.34 14.78
CA ASP A 41 4.75 9.59 14.26
C ASP A 41 5.75 8.48 14.61
N ARG A 42 5.74 7.98 15.86
CA ARG A 42 6.65 6.91 16.29
C ARG A 42 6.34 5.58 15.61
N GLN A 43 5.06 5.28 15.39
CA GLN A 43 4.65 4.07 14.69
C GLN A 43 4.96 4.16 13.19
N LEU A 44 4.87 5.35 12.60
CA LEU A 44 5.33 5.59 11.23
C LEU A 44 6.83 5.32 11.08
N ASP A 45 7.65 5.75 12.03
CA ASP A 45 9.09 5.43 12.04
C ASP A 45 9.33 3.92 12.08
N PHE A 46 8.67 3.20 13.00
CA PHE A 46 8.77 1.75 13.09
C PHE A 46 8.31 1.04 11.81
N TYR A 47 7.25 1.55 11.18
CA TYR A 47 6.75 1.04 9.92
C TYR A 47 7.81 1.16 8.82
N HIS A 48 8.37 2.35 8.62
CA HIS A 48 9.34 2.60 7.56
C HIS A 48 10.64 1.83 7.79
N GLU A 49 11.14 1.80 9.04
CA GLU A 49 12.30 0.99 9.40
C GLU A 49 12.08 -0.49 9.11
N ARG A 50 10.92 -1.03 9.50
CA ARG A 50 10.58 -2.44 9.28
C ARG A 50 10.48 -2.75 7.79
N LEU A 51 9.83 -1.88 7.02
CA LEU A 51 9.66 -2.05 5.57
C LEU A 51 11.03 -2.06 4.85
N MET A 52 11.95 -1.18 5.23
CA MET A 52 13.31 -1.13 4.67
C MET A 52 14.12 -2.41 4.93
N ARG A 53 13.86 -3.10 6.04
CA ARG A 53 14.56 -4.34 6.41
C ARG A 53 13.98 -5.60 5.76
N LEU A 54 12.77 -5.54 5.23
CA LEU A 54 12.14 -6.66 4.54
C LEU A 54 12.55 -6.66 3.05
N PRO A 55 12.91 -7.82 2.45
CA PRO A 55 13.33 -7.89 1.06
C PRO A 55 12.19 -7.56 0.10
N ALA A 56 12.46 -6.83 -1.00
CA ALA A 56 11.48 -6.57 -2.06
C ALA A 56 11.47 -7.71 -3.08
N PRO A 57 10.43 -8.57 -3.14
CA PRO A 57 10.43 -9.71 -4.05
C PRO A 57 10.09 -9.33 -5.50
N HIS A 58 9.68 -8.09 -5.75
CA HIS A 58 9.23 -7.58 -7.05
C HIS A 58 8.11 -8.42 -7.66
N ARG A 59 7.18 -8.82 -6.80
CA ARG A 59 5.98 -9.61 -7.12
C ARG A 59 4.83 -9.07 -6.32
N THR A 60 3.75 -8.69 -6.98
CA THR A 60 2.61 -7.97 -6.38
C THR A 60 2.16 -8.56 -5.04
N GLY A 61 1.84 -9.86 -4.97
CA GLY A 61 1.39 -10.49 -3.73
C GLY A 61 2.42 -10.46 -2.59
N PRO A 62 3.63 -10.99 -2.79
CA PRO A 62 4.71 -10.90 -1.81
C PRO A 62 5.09 -9.46 -1.41
N ASP A 63 5.05 -8.50 -2.34
CA ASP A 63 5.26 -7.10 -2.02
C ASP A 63 4.13 -6.59 -1.12
N SER A 64 2.85 -6.78 -1.46
CA SER A 64 1.73 -6.38 -0.59
C SER A 64 1.82 -6.99 0.81
N ALA A 65 2.19 -8.28 0.92
CA ALA A 65 2.36 -8.94 2.21
C ALA A 65 3.45 -8.28 3.07
N ARG A 66 4.50 -7.74 2.44
CA ARG A 66 5.58 -7.01 3.11
C ARG A 66 5.09 -5.70 3.72
N PHE A 67 4.25 -4.94 3.01
CA PHE A 67 3.62 -3.72 3.54
C PHE A 67 2.73 -4.07 4.75
N THR A 68 1.91 -5.12 4.64
CA THR A 68 1.05 -5.56 5.75
C THR A 68 1.86 -6.02 6.97
N GLU A 69 2.97 -6.73 6.78
CA GLU A 69 3.85 -7.17 7.86
C GLU A 69 4.53 -5.99 8.57
N ALA A 70 4.95 -4.97 7.82
CA ALA A 70 5.49 -3.73 8.40
C ALA A 70 4.43 -2.97 9.21
N LEU A 71 3.19 -2.88 8.69
CA LEU A 71 2.06 -2.28 9.40
C LEU A 71 1.74 -3.04 10.69
N ARG A 72 1.65 -4.36 10.62
CA ARG A 72 1.40 -5.21 11.78
C ARG A 72 2.47 -5.02 12.85
N TYR A 73 3.75 -4.93 12.46
CA TYR A 73 4.84 -4.65 13.38
C TYR A 73 4.66 -3.29 14.07
N ALA A 74 4.44 -2.22 13.29
CA ALA A 74 4.27 -0.86 13.81
C ALA A 74 3.11 -0.73 14.79
N LEU A 75 1.99 -1.41 14.55
CA LEU A 75 0.81 -1.42 15.44
C LEU A 75 1.06 -2.13 16.78
N THR A 76 2.13 -2.94 16.89
CA THR A 76 2.47 -3.70 18.11
C THR A 76 3.60 -3.09 18.93
N MET A 77 4.21 -2.00 18.45
CA MET A 77 5.27 -1.26 19.14
C MET A 77 4.70 -0.03 19.85
#